data_AF-A0A7W0G9Z8-F1
#
_entry.id   AF-A0A7W0G9Z8-F1
#
_cell.length_a   1.000
_cell.length_b   1.000
_cell.length_c   1.000
_cell.angle_alpha   90.00
_cell.angle_beta   90.00
_cell.angle_gamma   90.00
#
_symmetry.space_group_name_H-M   'P 1'
#
loop_
_entity.id
_entity.type
_entity.pdbx_description
1 polymer ?
#
loop_
_entity_poly.entity_id
_entity_poly.type
_entity_poly.pdbx_seq_one_letter_code
_entity_poly.pdbx_strand_id
1 'polypeptide(L)' 'ETDGLEVELLWDERNNLVRVAVLDAKTGDSFELVLSDCDNALDVFHHPYAYAAHRGVDYGVPTREHDFAVAA' A
#
# COMPACT_ATOMS: atom_id res chain seq x y z
N GLU A 1 15.37 -2.93 9.94
CA GLU A 1 15.04 -3.87 8.86
C GLU A 1 13.67 -4.43 9.18
N THR A 2 12.65 -4.05 8.39
CA THR A 2 11.29 -4.55 8.59
C THR A 2 11.22 -5.90 7.90
N ASP A 3 10.84 -6.93 8.64
CA ASP A 3 10.74 -8.36 8.30
C ASP A 3 10.22 -8.66 6.87
N GLY A 4 11.02 -8.38 5.82
CA GLY A 4 10.65 -8.53 4.41
C GLY A 4 9.72 -7.46 3.81
N LEU A 5 9.46 -6.33 4.49
CA LEU A 5 8.64 -5.25 3.94
C LEU A 5 9.51 -4.03 3.63
N GLU A 6 9.60 -3.69 2.35
CA GLU A 6 10.35 -2.55 1.86
C GLU A 6 9.36 -1.45 1.40
N VAL A 7 9.57 -0.23 1.90
CA VAL A 7 8.74 0.92 1.58
C VAL A 7 9.65 2.05 1.12
N GLU A 8 9.41 2.56 -0.08
CA GLU A 8 10.23 3.59 -0.72
C GLU A 8 9.39 4.83 -0.98
N LEU A 9 9.95 6.01 -0.67
CA LEU A 9 9.37 7.29 -1.03
C LEU A 9 10.11 7.85 -2.24
N LEU A 10 9.42 7.91 -3.38
CA LEU A 10 10.00 8.34 -4.66
C LEU A 10 9.40 9.69 -5.07
N TRP A 11 10.24 10.60 -5.52
CA TRP A 11 9.83 11.88 -6.09
C TRP A 11 10.18 11.91 -7.58
N ASP A 12 9.18 12.19 -8.40
CA ASP A 12 9.33 12.46 -9.82
C ASP A 12 9.33 13.98 -10.05
N GLU A 13 10.51 14.54 -10.29
CA GLU A 13 10.69 15.98 -10.51
C GLU A 13 9.96 16.49 -11.76
N ARG A 14 9.83 15.64 -12.79
CA ARG A 14 9.31 16.04 -14.10
C ARG A 14 7.82 16.32 -14.05
N ASN A 15 7.09 15.50 -13.30
CA ASN A 15 5.66 15.62 -13.10
C ASN A 15 5.30 16.27 -11.76
N ASN A 16 6.32 16.58 -10.93
CA ASN A 16 6.16 17.05 -9.55
C ASN A 16 5.23 16.13 -8.74
N LEU A 17 5.42 14.82 -8.88
CA LEU A 17 4.60 13.80 -8.22
C LEU A 17 5.44 13.06 -7.19
N VAL A 18 4.84 12.83 -6.02
CA VAL A 18 5.41 11.97 -5.00
C VAL A 18 4.65 10.65 -5.04
N ARG A 19 5.35 9.53 -4.89
CA ARG A 19 4.74 8.21 -4.80
C ARG A 19 5.42 7.37 -3.72
N VAL A 20 4.63 6.52 -3.08
CA VAL A 20 5.11 5.51 -2.14
C VAL A 20 5.01 4.16 -2.82
N ALA A 21 6.15 3.48 -2.99
CA ALA A 21 6.20 2.12 -3.50
C ALA A 21 6.37 1.16 -2.32
N VAL A 22 5.64 0.05 -2.36
CA VAL A 22 5.73 -1.02 -1.36
C VAL A 22 6.08 -2.32 -2.06
N LEU A 23 7.08 -3.00 -1.51
CA LEU A 23 7.46 -4.36 -1.88
C LEU A 23 7.38 -5.24 -0.64
N ASP A 24 6.47 -6.20 -0.64
CA ASP A 24 6.36 -7.20 0.40
C ASP A 24 6.99 -8.51 -0.08
N ALA A 25 8.25 -8.73 0.30
CA ALA A 25 9.01 -9.91 -0.08
C ALA A 25 8.43 -11.22 0.50
N LYS A 26 7.53 -11.14 1.49
CA LYS A 26 6.89 -12.29 2.12
C LYS A 26 5.77 -12.88 1.27
N THR A 27 4.93 -12.02 0.72
CA THR A 27 3.81 -12.39 -0.17
C THR A 27 4.24 -12.40 -1.63
N GLY A 28 5.33 -11.68 -1.96
CA GLY A 28 5.75 -11.43 -3.33
C GLY A 28 4.90 -10.35 -4.01
N ASP A 29 4.07 -9.63 -3.25
CA ASP A 29 3.21 -8.57 -3.76
C ASP A 29 3.90 -7.21 -3.74
N SER A 30 3.47 -6.33 -4.63
CA SER A 30 3.93 -4.95 -4.67
C SER A 30 2.87 -4.02 -5.24
N PHE A 31 2.83 -2.81 -4.71
CA PHE A 31 1.90 -1.78 -5.17
C PHE A 31 2.49 -0.38 -4.99
N GLU A 32 1.92 0.57 -5.73
CA GLU A 32 2.32 1.98 -5.71
C GLU A 32 1.13 2.87 -5.34
N LEU A 33 1.40 3.86 -4.50
CA LEU A 33 0.47 4.92 -4.15
C LEU A 33 0.99 6.23 -4.73
N VAL A 34 0.26 6.82 -5.68
CA VAL A 34 0.54 8.17 -6.18
C VAL A 34 -0.11 9.18 -5.24
N LEU A 35 0.66 10.13 -4.75
CA LEU A 35 0.17 11.15 -3.82
C LEU A 35 -0.37 12.34 -4.59
N SER A 36 -1.51 12.84 -4.13
CA SER A 36 -2.07 14.12 -4.53
C SER A 36 -1.55 15.24 -3.63
N ASP A 37 -1.75 16.49 -4.03
CA ASP A 37 -1.29 17.67 -3.28
C ASP A 37 -1.86 17.76 -1.84
N CYS A 38 -3.00 17.10 -1.59
CA CYS A 38 -3.64 17.03 -0.28
C CYS A 38 -3.13 15.89 0.62
N ASP A 39 -2.36 14.94 0.08
CA ASP A 39 -1.86 13.79 0.84
C ASP A 39 -0.59 14.17 1.61
N ASN A 40 -0.53 13.77 2.89
CA ASN A 40 0.70 13.90 3.65
C ASN A 40 1.63 12.73 3.34
N ALA A 41 2.72 13.01 2.63
CA ALA A 41 3.64 11.97 2.19
C ALA A 41 4.22 11.10 3.29
N LEU A 42 4.45 11.70 4.46
CA LEU A 42 4.98 10.97 5.60
C LEU A 42 3.93 10.04 6.22
N ASP A 43 2.65 10.42 6.18
CA ASP A 43 1.55 9.58 6.68
C ASP A 43 1.34 8.36 5.78
N VAL A 44 1.37 8.55 4.45
CA VAL A 44 1.31 7.45 3.48
C VAL A 44 2.50 6.50 3.63
N PHE A 45 3.70 7.04 3.83
CA PHE A 45 4.91 6.24 4.03
C PHE A 45 4.84 5.37 5.29
N HIS A 46 4.29 5.89 6.39
CA HIS A 46 4.12 5.11 7.63
C HIS A 46 2.95 4.12 7.57
N HIS A 47 1.93 4.39 6.75
CA HIS A 47 0.69 3.61 6.70
C HIS A 47 0.24 3.25 5.28
N PRO A 48 1.11 2.61 4.46
CA PRO A 48 0.79 2.42 3.05
C PRO A 48 -0.39 1.47 2.85
N TYR A 49 -0.52 0.40 3.64
CA TYR A 49 -1.65 -0.53 3.56
C TYR A 49 -2.99 0.10 3.95
N ALA A 50 -3.00 1.07 4.88
CA ALA A 50 -4.22 1.78 5.24
C ALA A 50 -4.70 2.68 4.09
N TYR A 51 -3.77 3.38 3.44
CA TYR A 51 -4.07 4.18 2.25
C TYR A 51 -4.47 3.31 1.06
N ALA A 52 -3.81 2.18 0.85
CA ALA A 52 -4.16 1.23 -0.19
C ALA A 52 -5.60 0.71 -0.01
N ALA A 53 -5.97 0.30 1.20
CA ALA A 53 -7.33 -0.10 1.55
C ALA A 53 -8.34 1.03 1.34
N HIS A 54 -8.01 2.26 1.78
CA HIS A 54 -8.89 3.43 1.62
C HIS A 54 -9.12 3.80 0.16
N ARG A 55 -8.11 3.59 -0.71
CA ARG A 55 -8.15 3.89 -2.14
C ARG A 55 -8.63 2.72 -3.00
N GLY A 56 -8.80 1.53 -2.42
CA GLY A 56 -9.13 0.32 -3.17
C GLY A 56 -8.03 -0.12 -4.13
N VAL A 57 -6.77 0.16 -3.78
CA VAL A 57 -5.62 -0.41 -4.51
C VAL A 57 -5.56 -1.89 -4.19
N ASP A 58 -5.25 -2.72 -5.19
CA ASP A 58 -4.99 -4.14 -4.96
C ASP A 58 -3.56 -4.30 -4.43
N TYR A 59 -3.39 -4.99 -3.31
CA TYR A 59 -2.09 -5.18 -2.63
C TYR A 59 -1.94 -6.61 -2.12
N GLY A 60 -2.53 -7.57 -2.84
CA GLY A 60 -2.33 -9.00 -2.59
C GLY A 60 -2.78 -9.50 -1.23
N VAL A 61 -3.52 -8.71 -0.43
CA VAL A 61 -4.22 -9.28 0.72
C VAL A 61 -5.25 -10.24 0.12
N PRO A 62 -5.12 -11.57 0.35
CA PRO A 62 -6.22 -12.45 0.03
C PRO A 62 -7.38 -11.86 0.82
N THR A 63 -8.39 -11.36 0.12
CA THR A 63 -9.66 -11.02 0.77
C THR A 63 -9.96 -12.27 1.55
N ARG A 64 -9.83 -12.21 2.88
CA ARG A 64 -10.04 -13.39 3.71
C ARG A 64 -11.47 -13.76 3.36
N GLU A 65 -11.64 -14.82 2.57
CA GLU A 65 -12.92 -15.42 2.33
C GLU A 65 -13.38 -15.77 3.73
N HIS A 66 -14.16 -14.87 4.32
CA HIS A 66 -14.87 -15.12 5.52
C HIS A 66 -15.89 -16.15 5.07
N ASP A 67 -15.49 -17.41 5.14
CA ASP A 67 -16.39 -18.54 5.31
C ASP A 67 -17.09 -18.30 6.65
N PHE A 68 -18.00 -17.32 6.68
CA PHE A 68 -19.09 -17.29 7.63
C PHE A 68 -20.02 -18.40 7.18
N ALA A 69 -19.63 -19.65 7.43
CA ALA A 69 -20.56 -20.75 7.48
C ALA A 69 -21.65 -20.33 8.47
N VAL A 70 -22.81 -19.93 7.95
CA VAL A 70 -24.01 -19.77 8.75
C VAL A 70 -24.39 -21.18 9.19
N ALA A 71 -24.06 -21.52 10.43
CA ALA A 71 -24.56 -22.74 11.04
C ALA A 71 -26.08 -22.59 11.16
N ALA A 72 -26.79 -23.41 10.38
CA ALA A 72 -28.25 -23.55 10.39
C ALA A 72 -28.73 -24.37 11.60
#